data_AF-A0A5E4GLC1-F1
#
_entry.id   AF-A0A5E4GLC1-F1
#
_cell.length_a   1.000
_cell.length_b   1.000
_cell.length_c   1.000
_cell.angle_alpha   90.00
_cell.angle_beta   90.00
_cell.angle_gamma   90.00
#
_symmetry.space_group_name_H-M   'P 1'
#
loop_
_entity.id
_entity.type
_entity.pdbx_description
1 polymer ?
#
loop_
_entity_poly.entity_id
_entity_poly.type
_entity_poly.pdbx_seq_one_letter_code
_entity_poly.pdbx_strand_id
1 'polypeptide(L)'
;YEKRLKATYGSALDLSGGQVEGSSGQVNVSLNEKGFTSRCSPDRFHQTVEKLSNQKRLAINEIGFGKVASLCCTRLHRKLCKFLTERFNPDMSSIQLHGKVIGISAVEFGRVMGLKNTGEVVELEWLVEDEKVKELVKSFGGNGKRVLVRALAEQLEKCENADEDFKVRFVVFALGTVLCPTSSPSVTGNYLTFLIIPGKIETKNWADHGFNFLCEGIRSFKAKKVSYVNGSLLFLQLLYFDSILHGGVYVDKSLDPIVSWDNKS
;
A
#
# COMPACT_ATOMS: atom_id res chain seq x y z
N TYR A 1 -12.51 23.13 31.95
CA TYR A 1 -13.13 21.81 31.74
C TYR A 1 -13.27 21.67 30.23
N GLU A 2 -12.49 20.88 29.49
CA GLU A 2 -11.94 19.55 29.77
C GLU A 2 -10.67 19.36 28.90
N LYS A 3 -9.57 18.90 29.51
CA LYS A 3 -8.29 18.66 28.83
C LYS A 3 -8.37 17.36 28.02
N ARG A 4 -8.29 17.44 26.69
CA ARG A 4 -8.06 16.28 25.81
C ARG A 4 -6.65 15.73 26.06
N LEU A 5 -6.57 14.56 26.68
CA LEU A 5 -5.34 13.78 26.76
C LEU A 5 -5.08 13.13 25.40
N LYS A 6 -4.09 13.65 24.67
CA LYS A 6 -3.49 12.99 23.51
C LYS A 6 -2.48 11.97 24.01
N ALA A 7 -2.72 10.69 23.76
CA ALA A 7 -1.72 9.65 23.99
C ALA A 7 -0.68 9.72 22.85
N THR A 8 0.51 10.21 23.17
CA THR A 8 1.68 10.18 22.28
C THR A 8 2.33 8.80 22.29
N TYR A 9 2.75 8.30 21.12
CA TYR A 9 3.38 7.00 20.83
C TYR A 9 4.64 6.63 21.64
N GLY A 10 5.11 7.48 22.56
CA GLY A 10 6.34 7.27 23.33
C GLY A 10 6.23 6.23 24.45
N SER A 11 5.04 5.96 25.00
CA SER A 11 4.92 5.21 26.27
C SER A 11 4.84 3.68 26.12
N ALA A 12 4.86 3.14 24.91
CA ALA A 12 4.74 1.68 24.67
C ALA A 12 6.08 0.97 24.43
N LEU A 13 7.21 1.70 24.42
CA LEU A 13 8.54 1.14 24.18
C LEU A 13 9.37 0.88 25.45
N ASP A 14 8.90 1.31 26.63
CA ASP A 14 9.71 1.31 27.86
C ASP A 14 9.45 0.13 28.82
N LEU A 15 8.69 -0.90 28.41
CA LEU A 15 8.36 -2.04 29.29
C LEU A 15 9.18 -3.32 29.03
N SER A 16 10.35 -3.22 28.40
CA SER A 16 11.31 -4.33 28.34
C SER A 16 12.73 -3.84 28.63
N GLY A 17 13.08 -3.72 29.91
CA GLY A 17 14.41 -3.31 30.33
C GLY A 17 14.66 -3.49 31.82
N GLY A 18 14.49 -4.72 32.33
CA GLY A 18 14.99 -5.07 33.66
C GLY A 18 16.52 -5.17 33.65
N GLN A 19 17.18 -4.40 34.51
CA GLN A 19 18.62 -4.47 34.75
C GLN A 19 19.01 -5.77 35.47
N VAL A 20 20.04 -6.46 34.97
CA VAL A 20 20.90 -7.35 35.77
C VAL A 20 22.34 -7.23 35.24
N GLU A 21 23.27 -6.83 36.10
CA GLU A 21 24.72 -6.83 35.85
C GLU A 21 25.31 -8.25 36.01
N GLY A 22 26.33 -8.60 35.21
CA GLY A 22 27.20 -9.75 35.52
C GLY A 22 27.86 -10.48 34.34
N SER A 23 29.01 -9.95 33.91
CA SER A 23 30.21 -10.55 33.28
C SER A 23 30.20 -11.94 32.59
N SER A 24 30.71 -11.92 31.35
CA SER A 24 31.84 -12.71 30.80
C SER A 24 31.54 -13.58 29.56
N GLY A 25 32.16 -13.14 28.45
CA GLY A 25 32.49 -13.80 27.19
C GLY A 25 31.60 -14.91 26.64
N GLN A 26 31.03 -14.70 25.44
CA GLN A 26 31.27 -15.55 24.27
C GLN A 26 30.57 -15.06 22.99
N VAL A 27 31.36 -15.04 21.92
CA VAL A 27 31.02 -15.12 20.49
C VAL A 27 29.91 -14.19 19.98
N ASN A 28 30.32 -13.02 19.45
CA ASN A 28 29.51 -12.26 18.51
C ASN A 28 29.39 -13.02 17.19
N VAL A 29 28.49 -14.00 17.13
CA VAL A 29 27.88 -14.38 15.86
C VAL A 29 26.95 -13.23 15.50
N SER A 30 27.46 -12.30 14.69
CA SER A 30 26.61 -11.32 14.03
C SER A 30 25.67 -12.06 13.09
N LEU A 31 24.53 -12.50 13.63
CA LEU A 31 23.37 -12.88 12.85
C LEU A 31 23.01 -11.64 12.05
N ASN A 32 23.43 -11.65 10.79
CA ASN A 32 23.13 -10.61 9.82
C ASN A 32 21.61 -10.61 9.63
N GLU A 33 20.88 -9.84 10.44
CA GLU A 33 19.45 -9.61 10.27
C GLU A 33 19.27 -9.05 8.85
N LYS A 34 18.81 -9.89 7.91
CA LYS A 34 18.40 -9.42 6.59
C LYS A 34 17.39 -8.29 6.79
N GLY A 35 17.76 -7.08 6.36
CA GLY A 35 16.99 -5.87 6.64
C GLY A 35 15.55 -5.93 6.13
N PHE A 36 14.59 -5.56 6.97
CA PHE A 36 13.20 -5.37 6.58
C PHE A 36 13.08 -4.19 5.60
N THR A 37 12.80 -4.50 4.33
CA THR A 37 12.75 -3.51 3.26
C THR A 37 11.45 -3.63 2.46
N SER A 38 10.87 -2.50 2.06
CA SER A 38 9.73 -2.44 1.15
C SER A 38 9.84 -1.20 0.27
N ARG A 39 9.22 -1.25 -0.91
CA ARG A 39 9.08 -0.09 -1.81
C ARG A 39 7.73 0.63 -1.65
N CYS A 40 6.88 0.18 -0.73
CA CYS A 40 5.67 0.91 -0.37
C CYS A 40 6.05 2.33 0.07
N SER A 41 5.54 3.34 -0.62
CA SER A 41 6.02 4.72 -0.50
C SER A 41 4.86 5.72 -0.48
N PRO A 42 4.11 5.81 0.63
CA PRO A 42 2.98 6.74 0.78
C PRO A 42 3.40 8.21 0.60
N ASP A 43 4.59 8.58 1.06
CA ASP A 43 5.18 9.90 0.87
C ASP A 43 5.33 10.30 -0.60
N ARG A 44 5.96 9.43 -1.41
CA ARG A 44 6.07 9.67 -2.85
C ARG A 44 4.70 9.79 -3.51
N PHE A 45 3.77 8.91 -3.15
CA PHE A 45 2.43 8.95 -3.70
C PHE A 45 1.74 10.29 -3.38
N HIS A 46 1.76 10.68 -2.10
CA HIS A 46 1.18 11.94 -1.65
C HIS A 46 1.79 13.16 -2.35
N GLN A 47 3.13 13.27 -2.41
CA GLN A 47 3.81 14.39 -3.06
C GLN A 47 3.45 14.56 -4.54
N THR A 48 3.22 13.45 -5.26
CA THR A 48 2.78 13.50 -6.66
C THR A 48 1.31 13.90 -6.77
N VAL A 49 0.44 13.31 -5.94
CA VAL A 49 -1.00 13.54 -6.00
C VAL A 49 -1.39 14.94 -5.50
N GLU A 50 -0.64 15.49 -4.54
CA GLU A 50 -0.89 16.83 -3.99
C GLU A 50 -0.84 17.92 -5.07
N LYS A 51 0.05 17.78 -6.05
CA LYS A 51 0.26 18.71 -7.17
C LYS A 51 -0.80 18.65 -8.25
N LEU A 52 -1.69 17.66 -8.23
CA LEU A 52 -2.70 17.49 -9.28
C LEU A 52 -3.81 18.53 -9.14
N SER A 53 -4.23 19.08 -10.28
CA SER A 53 -5.34 20.04 -10.35
C SER A 53 -6.67 19.43 -9.88
N ASN A 54 -7.64 20.28 -9.54
CA ASN A 54 -8.97 19.83 -9.15
C ASN A 54 -9.64 18.99 -10.23
N GLN A 55 -9.49 19.37 -11.51
CA GLN A 55 -10.03 18.59 -12.63
C GLN A 55 -9.46 17.16 -12.68
N LYS A 56 -8.15 17.02 -12.48
CA LYS A 56 -7.48 15.71 -12.40
C LYS A 56 -7.96 14.89 -11.20
N ARG A 57 -8.15 15.54 -10.05
CA ARG A 57 -8.70 14.88 -8.84
C ARG A 57 -10.15 14.41 -9.03
N LEU A 58 -10.97 15.18 -9.74
CA LEU A 58 -12.32 14.77 -10.11
C LEU A 58 -12.31 13.55 -11.03
N ALA A 59 -11.46 13.53 -12.05
CA ALA A 59 -11.30 12.36 -12.93
C ALA A 59 -10.83 11.10 -12.16
N ILE A 60 -9.97 11.26 -11.15
CA ILE A 60 -9.56 10.16 -10.25
C ILE A 60 -10.72 9.68 -9.37
N ASN A 61 -11.59 10.60 -8.92
CA ASN A 61 -12.76 10.26 -8.14
C ASN A 61 -13.80 9.49 -8.98
N GLU A 62 -14.02 9.89 -10.23
CA GLU A 62 -14.91 9.22 -11.18
C GLU A 62 -14.55 7.74 -11.37
N ILE A 63 -13.25 7.43 -11.44
CA ILE A 63 -12.80 6.04 -11.59
C ILE A 63 -12.77 5.23 -10.29
N GLY A 64 -13.26 5.79 -9.18
CA GLY A 64 -13.37 5.11 -7.88
C GLY A 64 -12.10 5.15 -7.01
N PHE A 65 -11.13 6.00 -7.33
CA PHE A 65 -9.87 6.13 -6.55
C PHE A 65 -9.78 7.45 -5.76
N GLY A 66 -10.87 8.21 -5.64
CA GLY A 66 -10.88 9.52 -4.96
C GLY A 66 -10.39 9.46 -3.51
N LYS A 67 -10.78 8.43 -2.75
CA LYS A 67 -10.31 8.21 -1.37
C LYS A 67 -8.82 7.88 -1.32
N VAL A 68 -8.32 7.07 -2.25
CA VAL A 68 -6.88 6.77 -2.39
C VAL A 68 -6.09 8.05 -2.66
N ALA A 69 -6.58 8.91 -3.56
CA ALA A 69 -5.96 10.20 -3.86
C ALA A 69 -6.02 11.21 -2.70
N SER A 70 -6.84 10.93 -1.68
CA SER A 70 -6.97 11.75 -0.48
C SER A 70 -6.12 11.21 0.68
N LEU A 71 -5.16 10.33 0.41
CA LEU A 71 -4.24 9.78 1.40
C LEU A 71 -3.50 10.87 2.18
N CYS A 72 -3.63 10.86 3.50
CA CYS A 72 -2.94 11.78 4.41
C CYS A 72 -1.76 11.15 5.18
N CYS A 73 -1.77 9.82 5.37
CA CYS A 73 -0.70 9.11 6.06
C CYS A 73 0.50 8.89 5.14
N THR A 74 1.48 9.80 5.16
CA THR A 74 2.64 9.75 4.26
C THR A 74 3.82 8.94 4.82
N ARG A 75 3.86 8.73 6.14
CA ARG A 75 4.96 8.02 6.82
C ARG A 75 4.64 6.56 7.09
N LEU A 76 5.55 5.66 6.66
CA LEU A 76 5.57 4.26 7.11
C LEU A 76 6.46 4.08 8.34
N HIS A 77 5.88 3.58 9.42
CA HIS A 77 6.56 3.20 10.64
C HIS A 77 7.19 1.83 10.46
N ARG A 78 8.44 1.79 9.98
CA ARG A 78 9.13 0.54 9.60
C ARG A 78 9.13 -0.55 10.68
N LYS A 79 9.36 -0.18 11.95
CA LYS A 79 9.33 -1.13 13.08
C LYS A 79 7.94 -1.75 13.26
N LEU A 80 6.89 -0.92 13.21
CA LEU A 80 5.51 -1.37 13.27
C LEU A 80 5.17 -2.26 12.06
N CYS A 81 5.54 -1.85 10.85
CA CYS A 81 5.30 -2.66 9.65
C CYS A 81 6.01 -4.03 9.73
N LYS A 82 7.24 -4.09 10.28
CA LYS A 82 7.96 -5.36 10.55
C LYS A 82 7.14 -6.23 11.51
N PHE A 83 6.75 -5.67 12.66
CA PHE A 83 5.91 -6.35 13.65
C PHE A 83 4.60 -6.90 13.05
N LEU A 84 3.88 -6.09 12.27
CA LEU A 84 2.62 -6.49 11.64
C LEU A 84 2.83 -7.59 10.59
N THR A 85 3.88 -7.46 9.77
CA THR A 85 4.23 -8.47 8.76
C THR A 85 4.55 -9.82 9.42
N GLU A 86 5.30 -9.82 10.53
CA GLU A 86 5.63 -11.04 11.27
C GLU A 86 4.38 -11.72 11.84
N ARG A 87 3.38 -10.96 12.27
CA ARG A 87 2.12 -11.47 12.86
C ARG A 87 1.01 -11.77 11.85
N PHE A 88 1.15 -11.36 10.59
CA PHE A 88 0.17 -11.63 9.54
C PHE A 88 0.31 -13.05 8.99
N ASN A 89 -0.75 -13.85 9.02
CA ASN A 89 -0.82 -15.17 8.40
C ASN A 89 -1.53 -15.07 7.04
N PRO A 90 -0.81 -15.19 5.91
CA PRO A 90 -1.40 -15.05 4.57
C PRO A 90 -2.24 -16.25 4.15
N ASP A 91 -2.03 -17.43 4.73
CA ASP A 91 -2.77 -18.65 4.36
C ASP A 91 -4.13 -18.70 5.06
N MET A 92 -4.18 -18.17 6.29
CA MET A 92 -5.41 -18.02 7.06
C MET A 92 -6.07 -16.64 6.89
N SER A 93 -5.48 -15.76 6.08
CA SER A 93 -5.93 -14.37 5.91
C SER A 93 -6.27 -13.68 7.25
N SER A 94 -5.30 -13.69 8.17
CA SER A 94 -5.51 -13.16 9.54
C SER A 94 -4.27 -12.51 10.12
N ILE A 95 -4.43 -11.70 11.17
CA ILE A 95 -3.33 -11.09 11.91
C ILE A 95 -3.50 -11.32 13.42
N GLN A 96 -2.39 -11.62 14.09
CA GLN A 96 -2.38 -11.73 15.55
C GLN A 96 -2.01 -10.40 16.20
N LEU A 97 -2.96 -9.76 16.89
CA LEU A 97 -2.77 -8.50 17.62
C LEU A 97 -3.30 -8.62 19.04
N HIS A 98 -2.49 -8.22 20.04
CA HIS A 98 -2.89 -8.23 21.46
C HIS A 98 -3.50 -9.56 21.94
N GLY A 99 -2.92 -10.69 21.51
CA GLY A 99 -3.39 -12.03 21.85
C GLY A 99 -4.67 -12.48 21.13
N LYS A 100 -5.26 -11.64 20.27
CA LYS A 100 -6.43 -11.98 19.45
C LYS A 100 -6.01 -12.27 18.01
N VAL A 101 -6.74 -13.16 17.36
CA VAL A 101 -6.63 -13.41 15.92
C VAL A 101 -7.76 -12.66 15.23
N ILE A 102 -7.39 -11.76 14.32
CA ILE A 102 -8.33 -10.92 13.56
C ILE A 102 -8.31 -11.41 12.12
N GLY A 103 -9.48 -11.80 11.60
CA GLY A 103 -9.64 -12.11 10.18
C GLY A 103 -9.53 -10.84 9.34
N ILE A 104 -8.84 -10.92 8.22
CA ILE A 104 -8.68 -9.83 7.26
C ILE A 104 -9.10 -10.36 5.90
N SER A 105 -9.92 -9.60 5.19
CA SER A 105 -10.34 -9.92 3.83
C SER A 105 -10.21 -8.72 2.89
N ALA A 106 -10.56 -8.93 1.63
CA ALA A 106 -10.72 -7.86 0.66
C ALA A 106 -11.73 -6.78 1.10
N VAL A 107 -12.68 -7.12 1.98
CA VAL A 107 -13.64 -6.14 2.55
C VAL A 107 -12.88 -5.14 3.44
N GLU A 108 -12.06 -5.63 4.37
CA GLU A 108 -11.24 -4.76 5.21
C GLU A 108 -10.23 -3.96 4.38
N PHE A 109 -9.63 -4.59 3.36
CA PHE A 109 -8.72 -3.89 2.45
C PHE A 109 -9.43 -2.73 1.73
N GLY A 110 -10.60 -3.00 1.15
CA GLY A 110 -11.41 -1.99 0.46
C GLY A 110 -11.81 -0.85 1.37
N ARG A 111 -12.30 -1.15 2.58
CA ARG A 111 -12.67 -0.12 3.57
C ARG A 111 -11.46 0.70 4.00
N VAL A 112 -10.36 0.06 4.40
CA VAL A 112 -9.16 0.76 4.90
C VAL A 112 -8.54 1.63 3.82
N MET A 113 -8.44 1.11 2.59
CA MET A 113 -7.79 1.78 1.46
C MET A 113 -8.73 2.64 0.63
N GLY A 114 -10.02 2.70 0.95
CA GLY A 114 -11.02 3.48 0.21
C GLY A 114 -11.24 2.99 -1.22
N LEU A 115 -11.25 1.67 -1.43
CA LEU A 115 -11.45 1.00 -2.72
C LEU A 115 -12.74 0.19 -2.74
N LYS A 116 -13.35 0.08 -3.91
CA LYS A 116 -14.53 -0.76 -4.13
C LYS A 116 -14.14 -2.24 -4.06
N ASN A 117 -14.84 -3.01 -3.23
CA ASN A 117 -14.67 -4.47 -3.10
C ASN A 117 -15.75 -5.25 -3.87
N THR A 118 -16.07 -4.82 -5.08
CA THR A 118 -17.03 -5.47 -5.98
C THR A 118 -16.58 -5.25 -7.40
N GLY A 119 -16.96 -6.15 -8.30
CA GLY A 119 -16.63 -6.05 -9.72
C GLY A 119 -15.90 -7.28 -10.21
N GLU A 120 -15.34 -7.18 -11.40
CA GLU A 120 -14.60 -8.24 -12.06
C GLU A 120 -13.20 -8.41 -11.45
N VAL A 121 -12.66 -9.62 -11.53
CA VAL A 121 -11.28 -9.92 -11.16
C VAL A 121 -10.32 -9.15 -12.08
N VAL A 122 -9.20 -8.71 -11.50
CA VAL A 122 -8.07 -8.14 -12.25
C VAL A 122 -7.20 -9.29 -12.76
N GLU A 123 -7.37 -9.60 -14.04
CA GLU A 123 -6.58 -10.63 -14.71
C GLU A 123 -5.37 -9.98 -15.39
N LEU A 124 -4.17 -10.47 -15.06
CA LEU A 124 -2.91 -10.02 -15.67
C LEU A 124 -2.38 -11.01 -16.71
N GLU A 125 -3.18 -12.02 -17.06
CA GLU A 125 -2.86 -13.03 -18.06
C GLU A 125 -2.92 -12.46 -19.47
N TRP A 126 -2.04 -12.99 -20.32
CA TRP A 126 -1.66 -12.41 -21.60
C TRP A 126 -2.73 -12.63 -22.68
N LEU A 127 -3.43 -11.58 -23.08
CA LEU A 127 -4.28 -11.58 -24.28
C LEU A 127 -3.69 -10.76 -25.45
N VAL A 128 -2.53 -10.14 -25.25
CA VAL A 128 -1.94 -9.18 -26.20
C VAL A 128 -0.52 -9.60 -26.57
N GLU A 129 -0.19 -9.48 -27.86
CA GLU A 129 1.16 -9.71 -28.40
C GLU A 129 2.21 -8.88 -27.67
N ASP A 130 3.37 -9.48 -27.42
CA ASP A 130 4.47 -8.88 -26.66
C ASP A 130 4.95 -7.53 -27.21
N GLU A 131 4.98 -7.35 -28.53
CA GLU A 131 5.41 -6.09 -29.14
C GLU A 131 4.42 -4.95 -28.89
N LYS A 132 3.11 -5.21 -28.99
CA LYS A 132 2.07 -4.22 -28.67
C LYS A 132 2.16 -3.77 -27.20
N VAL A 133 2.46 -4.71 -26.29
CA VAL A 133 2.69 -4.37 -24.87
C VAL A 133 3.92 -3.47 -24.71
N LYS A 134 5.02 -3.76 -25.42
CA LYS A 134 6.23 -2.92 -25.37
C LYS A 134 6.00 -1.51 -25.91
N GLU A 135 5.28 -1.38 -27.02
CA GLU A 135 4.90 -0.09 -27.60
C GLU A 135 4.05 0.74 -26.64
N LEU A 136 3.05 0.12 -26.02
CA LEU A 136 2.20 0.77 -25.02
C LEU A 136 2.98 1.15 -23.77
N VAL A 137 3.85 0.27 -23.28
CA VAL A 137 4.76 0.59 -22.16
C VAL A 137 5.64 1.79 -22.52
N LYS A 138 6.14 1.87 -23.76
CA LYS A 138 6.98 2.98 -24.23
C LYS A 138 6.19 4.30 -24.27
N SER A 139 4.94 4.31 -24.71
CA SER A 139 4.09 5.53 -24.66
C SER A 139 3.77 5.97 -23.21
N PHE A 140 3.86 5.04 -22.26
CA PHE A 140 3.79 5.30 -20.82
C PHE A 140 5.16 5.61 -20.18
N GLY A 141 6.19 5.92 -20.96
CA GLY A 141 7.52 6.26 -20.46
C GLY A 141 8.29 5.08 -19.84
N GLY A 142 7.87 3.85 -20.15
CA GLY A 142 8.53 2.62 -19.72
C GLY A 142 9.52 2.07 -20.74
N ASN A 143 10.10 0.91 -20.40
CA ASN A 143 11.02 0.17 -21.25
C ASN A 143 10.72 -1.33 -21.18
N GLY A 144 10.74 -2.01 -22.32
CA GLY A 144 10.38 -3.41 -22.44
C GLY A 144 8.95 -3.63 -21.96
N LYS A 145 8.77 -4.51 -20.97
CA LYS A 145 7.47 -4.86 -20.38
C LYS A 145 7.20 -4.14 -19.05
N ARG A 146 7.91 -3.05 -18.74
CA ARG A 146 7.84 -2.40 -17.42
C ARG A 146 7.83 -0.88 -17.51
N VAL A 147 7.02 -0.26 -16.65
CA VAL A 147 6.95 1.20 -16.52
C VAL A 147 7.56 1.63 -15.19
N LEU A 148 8.49 2.57 -15.20
CA LEU A 148 9.13 3.07 -13.98
C LEU A 148 8.13 3.88 -13.16
N VAL A 149 8.04 3.60 -11.85
CA VAL A 149 7.17 4.36 -10.92
C VAL A 149 7.53 5.85 -10.92
N ARG A 150 8.83 6.17 -11.04
CA ARG A 150 9.31 7.55 -11.15
C ARG A 150 8.83 8.23 -12.44
N ALA A 151 8.86 7.52 -13.57
CA ALA A 151 8.40 8.07 -14.85
C ALA A 151 6.90 8.35 -14.82
N LEU A 152 6.10 7.47 -14.21
CA LEU A 152 4.67 7.68 -14.00
C LEU A 152 4.41 8.95 -13.17
N ALA A 153 5.14 9.16 -12.07
CA ALA A 153 5.02 10.37 -11.26
C ALA A 153 5.31 11.65 -12.06
N GLU A 154 6.45 11.66 -12.79
CA GLU A 154 6.86 12.80 -13.60
C GLU A 154 5.85 13.10 -14.72
N GLN A 155 5.23 12.07 -15.31
CA GLN A 155 4.24 12.24 -16.37
C GLN A 155 2.87 12.69 -15.84
N LEU A 156 2.42 12.21 -14.67
CA LEU A 156 1.18 12.65 -14.04
C LEU A 156 1.18 14.16 -13.76
N GLU A 157 2.34 14.69 -13.35
CA GLU A 157 2.54 16.13 -13.15
C GLU A 157 2.47 16.89 -14.49
N LYS A 158 3.04 16.32 -15.57
CA LYS A 158 3.11 16.94 -16.91
C LYS A 158 1.84 16.81 -17.76
N CYS A 159 0.96 15.85 -17.47
CA CYS A 159 -0.30 15.70 -18.22
C CYS A 159 -1.08 17.02 -18.19
N GLU A 160 -1.45 17.59 -19.33
CA GLU A 160 -2.28 18.81 -19.34
C GLU A 160 -3.74 18.47 -19.04
N ASN A 161 -4.23 17.37 -19.63
CA ASN A 161 -5.61 16.93 -19.55
C ASN A 161 -5.82 15.81 -18.52
N ALA A 162 -7.08 15.65 -18.10
CA ALA A 162 -7.54 14.58 -17.21
C ALA A 162 -8.27 13.48 -18.00
N ASP A 163 -7.66 13.05 -19.10
CA ASP A 163 -8.19 12.04 -20.03
C ASP A 163 -8.02 10.60 -19.52
N GLU A 164 -8.40 9.61 -20.35
CA GLU A 164 -8.28 8.19 -20.01
C GLU A 164 -6.82 7.77 -19.79
N ASP A 165 -5.89 8.28 -20.60
CA ASP A 165 -4.46 8.01 -20.41
C ASP A 165 -3.95 8.52 -19.05
N PHE A 166 -4.40 9.70 -18.62
CA PHE A 166 -4.12 10.22 -17.28
C PHE A 166 -4.67 9.29 -16.19
N LYS A 167 -5.94 8.85 -16.31
CA LYS A 167 -6.58 7.92 -15.36
C LYS A 167 -5.80 6.60 -15.27
N VAL A 168 -5.40 6.02 -16.40
CA VAL A 168 -4.57 4.81 -16.45
C VAL A 168 -3.22 5.03 -15.80
N ARG A 169 -2.51 6.13 -16.11
CA ARG A 169 -1.23 6.47 -15.46
C ARG A 169 -1.38 6.54 -13.95
N PHE A 170 -2.45 7.17 -13.47
CA PHE A 170 -2.71 7.32 -12.04
C PHE A 170 -2.92 5.95 -11.38
N VAL A 171 -3.73 5.08 -11.96
CA VAL A 171 -3.98 3.73 -11.40
C VAL A 171 -2.69 2.92 -11.35
N VAL A 172 -1.91 2.90 -12.44
CA VAL A 172 -0.62 2.18 -12.48
C VAL A 172 0.37 2.76 -11.47
N PHE A 173 0.37 4.09 -11.27
CA PHE A 173 1.17 4.74 -10.25
C PHE A 173 0.74 4.34 -8.83
N ALA A 174 -0.55 4.33 -8.52
CA ALA A 174 -1.10 3.90 -7.24
C ALA A 174 -0.74 2.43 -6.94
N LEU A 175 -0.90 1.56 -7.93
CA LEU A 175 -0.48 0.15 -7.87
C LEU A 175 1.01 0.02 -7.57
N GLY A 176 1.87 0.78 -8.26
CA GLY A 176 3.32 0.72 -8.08
C GLY A 176 3.85 1.31 -6.77
N THR A 177 3.07 2.11 -6.06
CA THR A 177 3.54 2.88 -4.90
C THR A 177 2.91 2.46 -3.58
N VAL A 178 1.59 2.28 -3.53
CA VAL A 178 0.86 2.12 -2.26
C VAL A 178 -0.07 0.91 -2.23
N LEU A 179 -0.56 0.41 -3.36
CA LEU A 179 -1.50 -0.73 -3.39
C LEU A 179 -0.78 -2.07 -3.59
N CYS A 180 0.02 -2.19 -4.66
CA CYS A 180 0.74 -3.41 -5.04
C CYS A 180 2.25 -3.18 -5.26
N PRO A 181 2.95 -2.42 -4.39
CA PRO A 181 4.37 -2.14 -4.60
C PRO A 181 5.19 -3.43 -4.57
N THR A 182 6.20 -3.50 -5.42
CA THR A 182 7.08 -4.68 -5.56
C THR A 182 8.50 -4.33 -5.17
N SER A 183 9.41 -5.31 -5.12
CA SER A 183 10.85 -5.06 -4.98
C SER A 183 11.44 -4.23 -6.14
N SER A 184 10.82 -4.31 -7.33
CA SER A 184 11.20 -3.55 -8.52
C SER A 184 10.77 -2.09 -8.41
N PRO A 185 11.59 -1.13 -8.89
CA PRO A 185 11.18 0.27 -9.03
C PRO A 185 10.17 0.49 -10.17
N SER A 186 9.74 -0.59 -10.85
CA SER A 186 8.84 -0.55 -12.00
C SER A 186 7.61 -1.42 -11.79
N VAL A 187 6.52 -1.01 -12.41
CA VAL A 187 5.26 -1.75 -12.51
C VAL A 187 5.28 -2.59 -13.78
N THR A 188 4.64 -3.76 -13.76
CA THR A 188 4.46 -4.57 -14.98
C THR A 188 3.56 -3.83 -15.98
N GLY A 189 3.94 -3.88 -17.25
CA GLY A 189 3.15 -3.34 -18.36
C GLY A 189 1.82 -4.07 -18.58
N ASN A 190 1.65 -5.25 -17.99
CA ASN A 190 0.42 -6.05 -18.11
C ASN A 190 -0.82 -5.34 -17.57
N TYR A 191 -0.67 -4.35 -16.69
CA TYR A 191 -1.81 -3.53 -16.30
C TYR A 191 -2.32 -2.67 -17.47
N LEU A 192 -1.44 -2.19 -18.34
CA LEU A 192 -1.82 -1.25 -19.41
C LEU A 192 -2.74 -1.88 -20.45
N THR A 193 -2.60 -3.19 -20.72
CA THR A 193 -3.30 -3.87 -21.82
C THR A 193 -4.81 -3.79 -21.71
N PHE A 194 -5.37 -3.90 -20.50
CA PHE A 194 -6.81 -3.78 -20.29
C PHE A 194 -7.21 -2.40 -19.76
N LEU A 195 -6.32 -1.70 -19.06
CA LEU A 195 -6.67 -0.39 -18.48
C LEU A 195 -6.84 0.68 -19.55
N ILE A 196 -6.20 0.55 -20.71
CA ILE A 196 -6.38 1.48 -21.83
C ILE A 196 -7.80 1.43 -22.43
N ILE A 197 -8.59 0.40 -22.11
CA ILE A 197 -9.99 0.30 -22.54
C ILE A 197 -10.82 1.26 -21.67
N PRO A 198 -11.48 2.27 -22.26
CA PRO A 198 -12.26 3.25 -21.50
C PRO A 198 -13.31 2.59 -20.59
N GLY A 199 -13.43 3.10 -19.36
CA GLY A 199 -14.39 2.59 -18.37
C GLY A 199 -14.03 1.24 -17.75
N LYS A 200 -12.90 0.61 -18.13
CA LYS A 200 -12.52 -0.70 -17.59
C LYS A 200 -11.98 -0.63 -16.17
N ILE A 201 -11.48 0.53 -15.72
CA ILE A 201 -10.95 0.70 -14.36
C ILE A 201 -12.07 0.46 -13.33
N GLU A 202 -13.24 1.02 -13.57
CA GLU A 202 -14.37 1.10 -12.65
C GLU A 202 -15.09 -0.23 -12.47
N THR A 203 -14.91 -1.16 -13.42
CA THR A 203 -15.49 -2.49 -13.36
C THR A 203 -14.68 -3.46 -12.51
N LYS A 204 -13.42 -3.13 -12.17
CA LYS A 204 -12.51 -4.03 -11.48
C LYS A 204 -12.63 -3.98 -9.96
N ASN A 205 -12.48 -5.14 -9.34
CA ASN A 205 -12.35 -5.28 -7.90
C ASN A 205 -10.89 -5.03 -7.46
N TRP A 206 -10.56 -3.74 -7.28
CA TRP A 206 -9.22 -3.31 -6.86
C TRP A 206 -8.89 -3.69 -5.42
N ALA A 207 -9.90 -3.81 -4.55
CA ALA A 207 -9.69 -4.21 -3.17
C ALA A 207 -9.25 -5.67 -3.06
N ASP A 208 -9.93 -6.56 -3.78
CA ASP A 208 -9.56 -7.98 -3.87
C ASP A 208 -8.17 -8.15 -4.47
N HIS A 209 -7.89 -7.46 -5.58
CA HIS A 209 -6.58 -7.51 -6.21
C HIS A 209 -5.45 -7.05 -5.28
N GLY A 210 -5.63 -5.91 -4.60
CA GLY A 210 -4.64 -5.37 -3.66
C GLY A 210 -4.43 -6.28 -2.44
N PHE A 211 -5.50 -6.86 -1.91
CA PHE A 211 -5.43 -7.79 -0.79
C PHE A 211 -4.72 -9.10 -1.15
N ASN A 212 -5.09 -9.73 -2.27
CA ASN A 212 -4.45 -10.95 -2.73
C ASN A 212 -2.97 -10.73 -3.05
N PHE A 213 -2.62 -9.57 -3.63
CA PHE A 213 -1.24 -9.17 -3.86
C PHE A 213 -0.43 -9.05 -2.55
N LEU A 214 -1.02 -8.47 -1.50
CA LEU A 214 -0.39 -8.39 -0.18
C LEU A 214 -0.18 -9.78 0.43
N CYS A 215 -1.20 -10.65 0.39
CA CYS A 215 -1.10 -12.01 0.92
C CYS A 215 0.05 -12.79 0.24
N GLU A 216 0.14 -12.74 -1.08
CA GLU A 216 1.22 -13.40 -1.82
C GLU A 216 2.59 -12.76 -1.53
N GLY A 217 2.65 -11.43 -1.46
CA GLY A 217 3.87 -10.70 -1.11
C GLY A 217 4.44 -11.09 0.25
N ILE A 218 3.58 -11.18 1.28
CA ILE A 218 3.99 -11.60 2.62
C ILE A 218 4.34 -13.08 2.65
N ARG A 219 3.56 -13.94 1.97
CA ARG A 219 3.85 -15.38 1.86
C ARG A 219 5.25 -15.62 1.29
N SER A 220 5.56 -14.98 0.16
CA SER A 220 6.86 -15.08 -0.49
C SER A 220 8.00 -14.52 0.38
N PHE A 221 7.76 -13.42 1.09
CA PHE A 221 8.74 -12.85 2.02
C PHE A 221 9.03 -13.78 3.22
N LYS A 222 7.98 -14.32 3.85
CA LYS A 222 8.11 -15.26 4.98
C LYS A 222 8.78 -16.57 4.58
N ALA A 223 8.49 -17.05 3.38
CA ALA A 223 9.17 -18.20 2.77
C ALA A 223 10.63 -17.89 2.35
N LYS A 224 11.15 -16.68 2.61
CA LYS A 224 12.50 -16.23 2.26
C LYS A 224 12.80 -16.29 0.76
N LYS A 225 11.78 -16.31 -0.09
CA LYS A 225 11.91 -16.29 -1.57
C LYS A 225 12.29 -14.90 -2.09
N VAL A 226 11.96 -13.85 -1.35
CA VAL A 226 12.29 -12.46 -1.67
C VAL A 226 12.84 -11.73 -0.44
N SER A 227 13.67 -10.71 -0.66
CA SER A 227 14.25 -9.87 0.40
C SER A 227 13.46 -8.60 0.71
N TYR A 228 12.48 -8.26 -0.13
CA TYR A 228 11.59 -7.11 0.06
C TYR A 228 10.18 -7.61 0.34
N VAL A 229 9.45 -6.93 1.22
CA VAL A 229 8.02 -7.15 1.38
C VAL A 229 7.29 -6.46 0.24
N ASN A 230 6.69 -7.27 -0.64
CA ASN A 230 5.78 -6.81 -1.69
C ASN A 230 4.37 -6.61 -1.10
N GLY A 231 3.60 -5.69 -1.69
CA GLY A 231 2.25 -5.36 -1.26
C GLY A 231 2.16 -4.18 -0.30
N SER A 232 0.93 -3.76 -0.01
CA SER A 232 0.65 -2.57 0.78
C SER A 232 0.96 -2.72 2.27
N LEU A 233 2.15 -2.29 2.69
CA LEU A 233 2.43 -2.09 4.13
C LEU A 233 1.64 -0.93 4.72
N LEU A 234 1.24 0.03 3.89
CA LEU A 234 0.35 1.11 4.27
C LEU A 234 -0.99 0.57 4.78
N PHE A 235 -1.59 -0.40 4.08
CA PHE A 235 -2.81 -1.07 4.54
C PHE A 235 -2.64 -1.67 5.94
N LEU A 236 -1.57 -2.45 6.19
CA LEU A 236 -1.35 -3.06 7.50
C LEU A 236 -1.24 -2.00 8.61
N GLN A 237 -0.51 -0.92 8.35
CA GLN A 237 -0.35 0.17 9.31
C GLN A 237 -1.69 0.87 9.60
N LEU A 238 -2.44 1.22 8.56
CA LEU A 238 -3.75 1.88 8.71
C LEU A 238 -4.76 0.96 9.40
N LEU A 239 -4.76 -0.34 9.09
CA LEU A 239 -5.57 -1.34 9.76
C LEU A 239 -5.23 -1.43 11.25
N TYR A 240 -3.94 -1.37 11.60
CA TYR A 240 -3.52 -1.38 13.00
C TYR A 240 -4.01 -0.14 13.75
N PHE A 241 -3.84 1.06 13.18
CA PHE A 241 -4.34 2.31 13.77
C PHE A 241 -5.85 2.29 13.97
N ASP A 242 -6.57 1.82 12.94
CA ASP A 242 -8.01 1.58 13.02
C ASP A 242 -8.35 0.58 14.14
N SER A 243 -7.65 -0.55 14.25
CA SER A 243 -7.95 -1.60 15.24
C SER A 243 -7.68 -1.20 16.71
N ILE A 244 -6.68 -0.35 16.97
CA ILE A 244 -6.33 0.08 18.34
C ILE A 244 -7.29 1.13 18.86
N LEU A 245 -7.67 2.09 18.02
CA LEU A 245 -8.46 3.22 18.47
C LEU A 245 -9.93 2.83 18.66
N HIS A 246 -10.44 1.86 17.89
CA HIS A 246 -11.74 1.22 18.19
C HIS A 246 -11.81 0.51 19.56
N GLY A 247 -10.67 0.27 20.22
CA GLY A 247 -10.60 -0.28 21.58
C GLY A 247 -10.54 0.76 22.70
N GLY A 248 -10.55 2.06 22.41
CA GLY A 248 -10.39 3.09 23.46
C GLY A 248 -10.83 4.53 23.16
N VAL A 249 -11.11 4.90 21.90
CA VAL A 249 -11.68 6.21 21.53
C VAL A 249 -12.63 6.02 20.35
N TYR A 250 -13.84 6.56 20.45
CA TYR A 250 -14.87 6.48 19.41
C TYR A 250 -14.38 7.12 18.11
N VAL A 251 -13.92 6.30 17.15
CA VAL A 251 -13.74 6.71 15.76
C VAL A 251 -15.00 6.30 15.02
N ASP A 252 -15.64 7.25 14.35
CA ASP A 252 -16.80 6.98 13.54
C ASP A 252 -16.39 6.05 12.37
N LYS A 253 -16.93 4.83 12.38
CA LYS A 253 -16.71 3.82 11.34
C LYS A 253 -17.24 4.23 9.97
N SER A 254 -17.95 5.35 9.87
CA SER A 254 -18.34 5.98 8.62
C SER A 254 -17.14 6.57 7.84
N LEU A 255 -16.02 6.84 8.51
CA LEU A 255 -14.82 7.44 7.92
C LEU A 255 -13.78 6.38 7.52
N ASP A 256 -13.23 6.49 6.31
CA ASP A 256 -12.20 5.55 5.85
C ASP A 256 -10.83 5.88 6.47
N PRO A 257 -10.09 4.89 6.99
CA PRO A 257 -8.76 5.09 7.57
C PRO A 257 -7.76 5.83 6.68
N ILE A 258 -7.77 5.58 5.36
CA ILE A 258 -6.85 6.21 4.41
C ILE A 258 -6.92 7.75 4.40
N VAL A 259 -8.11 8.31 4.65
CA VAL A 259 -8.34 9.76 4.72
C VAL A 259 -8.28 10.31 6.15
N SER A 260 -8.38 9.44 7.16
CA SER A 260 -8.56 9.83 8.55
C SER A 260 -7.25 9.94 9.33
N TRP A 261 -6.24 9.15 8.95
CA TRP A 261 -4.96 9.09 9.65
C TRP A 261 -3.90 9.98 8.99
N ASP A 262 -3.24 10.80 9.81
CA ASP A 262 -2.12 11.67 9.41
C ASP A 262 -0.81 11.25 10.09
N ASN A 263 0.29 11.95 9.79
CA ASN A 263 1.61 11.63 10.36
C ASN A 263 1.76 11.95 11.87
N LYS A 264 0.78 12.62 12.47
CA LYS A 264 0.77 12.98 13.90
C LYS A 264 -0.09 12.02 14.72
N SER A 265 -0.79 11.12 14.03
CA SER A 265 -1.72 10.15 14.59
C SER A 265 -1.02 9.01 15.28
#